data_AF-A0A6N8EJJ8-F1
#
_entry.id   AF-A0A6N8EJJ8-F1
#
_cell.length_a   1.000
_cell.length_b   1.000
_cell.length_c   1.000
_cell.angle_alpha   90.00
_cell.angle_beta   90.00
_cell.angle_gamma   90.00
#
_symmetry.space_group_name_H-M   'P 1'
#
loop_
_entity.id
_entity.type
_entity.pdbx_description
1 polymer ?
#
loop_
_entity_poly.entity_id
_entity_poly.type
_entity_poly.pdbx_seq_one_letter_code
_entity_poly.pdbx_strand_id
1 'polypeptide(L)'
;MQQHIRRAQRLHDWMAERFGVREPYQYRAKHLRYALEHGTAGLAAGTRYDYWRTARVLAAAIGKWPDWEPHLRGPWTSPHPEIRCLGLDQQRHGYGGRPAKLPIKG
;
A
#
# COMPACT_ATOMS: atom_id res chain seq x y z
N MET A 1 -5.26 9.64 12.78
CA MET A 1 -3.81 9.98 12.82
C MET A 1 -2.95 8.88 13.43
N GLN A 2 -3.19 8.45 14.68
CA GLN A 2 -2.28 7.52 15.39
C GLN A 2 -2.02 6.17 14.71
N GLN A 3 -3.00 5.59 14.01
CA GLN A 3 -2.79 4.31 13.33
C GLN A 3 -1.78 4.38 12.18
N HIS A 4 -1.67 5.53 11.49
CA HIS A 4 -0.67 5.70 10.43
C HIS A 4 0.74 5.78 11.00
N ILE A 5 0.91 6.43 12.16
CA ILE A 5 2.19 6.51 12.87
C ILE A 5 2.64 5.10 13.29
N ARG A 6 1.76 4.31 13.92
CA ARG A 6 2.08 2.94 14.33
C ARG A 6 2.45 2.04 13.14
N ARG A 7 1.72 2.15 12.02
CA ARG A 7 2.05 1.39 10.79
C ARG A 7 3.38 1.83 10.18
N ALA A 8 3.66 3.13 10.16
CA ALA A 8 4.93 3.67 9.65
C ALA A 8 6.11 3.18 10.50
N GLN A 9 5.93 3.15 11.81
CA GLN A 9 6.93 2.63 12.74
C GLN A 9 7.14 1.13 12.55
N ARG A 10 6.07 0.36 12.37
CA ARG A 10 6.19 -1.07 12.08
C ARG A 10 6.89 -1.36 10.74
N LEU A 11 6.62 -0.55 9.70
CA LEU A 11 7.38 -0.61 8.45
C LEU A 11 8.85 -0.33 8.68
N HIS A 12 9.17 0.71 9.48
CA HIS A 12 10.53 1.04 9.85
C HIS A 12 11.22 -0.15 10.53
N ASP A 13 10.58 -0.76 11.54
CA ASP A 13 11.13 -1.90 12.28
C ASP A 13 11.52 -3.05 11.34
N TRP A 14 10.63 -3.45 10.42
CA TRP A 14 10.92 -4.52 9.46
C TRP A 14 12.07 -4.17 8.50
N MET A 15 12.17 -2.90 8.10
CA MET A 15 13.27 -2.45 7.25
C MET A 15 14.60 -2.39 8.03
N ALA A 16 14.56 -1.92 9.27
CA ALA A 16 15.71 -1.84 10.16
C ALA A 16 16.25 -3.23 10.50
N GLU A 17 15.37 -4.17 10.86
CA GLU A 17 15.73 -5.55 11.17
C GLU A 17 16.43 -6.25 10.00
N ARG A 18 15.94 -6.05 8.77
CA ARG A 18 16.50 -6.73 7.59
C ARG A 18 17.73 -6.04 6.99
N PHE A 19 17.72 -4.70 6.93
CA PHE A 19 18.70 -3.93 6.14
C PHE A 19 19.57 -3.00 6.99
N GLY A 20 19.31 -2.89 8.30
CA GLY A 20 20.02 -1.96 9.18
C GLY A 20 19.73 -0.49 8.90
N VAL A 21 18.65 -0.15 8.18
CA VAL A 21 18.29 1.26 7.94
C VAL A 21 17.76 1.90 9.22
N ARG A 22 18.31 3.05 9.59
CA ARG A 22 17.99 3.74 10.85
C ARG A 22 17.23 5.03 10.62
N GLU A 23 17.42 5.67 9.47
CA GLU A 23 16.84 6.98 9.20
C GLU A 23 16.03 7.00 7.90
N PRO A 24 14.97 7.83 7.80
CA PRO A 24 14.10 7.88 6.62
C PRO A 24 14.84 8.18 5.30
N TYR A 25 15.91 8.98 5.32
CA TYR A 25 16.68 9.32 4.13
C TYR A 25 17.48 8.13 3.56
N GLN A 26 17.69 7.07 4.34
CA GLN A 26 18.33 5.83 3.91
C GLN A 26 17.36 4.88 3.21
N TYR A 27 16.06 5.18 3.23
CA TYR A 27 15.05 4.34 2.62
C TYR A 27 15.27 4.25 1.11
N ARG A 28 14.99 3.06 0.58
CA ARG A 28 14.99 2.77 -0.85
C ARG A 28 13.73 1.99 -1.16
N ALA A 29 13.26 2.03 -2.40
CA ALA A 29 12.08 1.28 -2.85
C ALA A 29 12.13 -0.20 -2.44
N LYS A 30 13.31 -0.83 -2.52
CA LYS A 30 13.51 -2.24 -2.12
C LYS A 30 13.20 -2.51 -0.64
N HIS A 31 13.45 -1.55 0.26
CA HIS A 31 13.20 -1.72 1.69
C HIS A 31 11.70 -1.75 1.97
N LEU A 32 10.97 -0.78 1.42
CA LEU A 32 9.51 -0.73 1.52
C LEU A 32 8.86 -1.93 0.83
N ARG A 33 9.37 -2.35 -0.34
CA ARG A 33 8.88 -3.55 -1.02
C ARG A 33 9.03 -4.79 -0.14
N TYR A 34 10.22 -5.02 0.43
CA TYR A 34 10.46 -6.12 1.35
C TYR A 34 9.49 -6.09 2.54
N ALA A 35 9.29 -4.92 3.16
CA ALA A 35 8.39 -4.78 4.29
C ALA A 35 6.93 -5.10 3.92
N LEU A 36 6.48 -4.68 2.72
CA LEU A 36 5.14 -5.00 2.21
C LEU A 36 4.99 -6.48 1.86
N GLU A 37 6.04 -7.09 1.31
CA GLU A 37 6.02 -8.48 0.86
C GLU A 37 6.11 -9.47 2.02
N HIS A 38 7.11 -9.30 2.88
CA HIS A 38 7.40 -10.23 3.97
C HIS A 38 6.76 -9.81 5.29
N GLY A 39 6.85 -8.51 5.64
CA GLY A 39 6.31 -8.00 6.91
C GLY A 39 4.79 -8.12 7.01
N THR A 40 4.08 -7.99 5.88
CA THR A 40 2.61 -8.08 5.85
C THR A 40 2.07 -9.44 5.40
N ALA A 41 2.93 -10.43 5.15
CA ALA A 41 2.53 -11.71 4.53
C ALA A 41 1.42 -12.44 5.30
N GLY A 42 1.48 -12.42 6.65
CA GLY A 42 0.49 -13.07 7.52
C GLY A 42 -0.71 -12.21 7.90
N LEU A 43 -0.87 -11.00 7.31
CA LEU A 43 -1.94 -10.08 7.66
C LEU A 43 -3.12 -10.19 6.70
N ALA A 44 -4.31 -9.83 7.18
CA ALA A 44 -5.51 -9.75 6.34
C ALA A 44 -5.33 -8.74 5.19
N ALA A 45 -5.94 -9.01 4.03
CA ALA A 45 -5.76 -8.22 2.82
C ALA A 45 -6.04 -6.70 3.01
N GLY A 46 -7.10 -6.35 3.74
CA GLY A 46 -7.38 -4.95 4.10
C GLY A 46 -6.26 -4.31 4.93
N THR A 47 -5.66 -5.05 5.86
CA THR A 47 -4.52 -4.57 6.65
C THR A 47 -3.27 -4.42 5.79
N ARG A 48 -3.00 -5.36 4.87
CA ARG A 48 -1.90 -5.25 3.89
C ARG A 48 -2.05 -3.99 3.03
N TYR A 49 -3.27 -3.71 2.59
CA TYR A 49 -3.60 -2.49 1.87
C TYR A 49 -3.37 -1.22 2.71
N ASP A 50 -3.69 -1.23 4.00
CA ASP A 50 -3.37 -0.10 4.89
C ASP A 50 -1.87 0.16 5.03
N TYR A 51 -1.08 -0.91 5.10
CA TYR A 51 0.38 -0.81 5.11
C TYR A 51 0.90 -0.25 3.79
N TRP A 52 0.37 -0.69 2.65
CA TRP A 52 0.68 -0.09 1.35
C TRP A 52 0.35 1.41 1.32
N ARG A 53 -0.86 1.81 1.74
CA ARG A 53 -1.23 3.23 1.83
C ARG A 53 -0.25 4.04 2.70
N THR A 54 0.23 3.44 3.78
CA THR A 54 1.23 4.07 4.65
C THR A 54 2.59 4.18 3.96
N ALA A 55 3.04 3.14 3.25
CA ALA A 55 4.27 3.18 2.45
C ALA A 55 4.23 4.25 1.35
N ARG A 56 3.07 4.46 0.72
CA ARG A 56 2.86 5.56 -0.25
C ARG A 56 3.09 6.92 0.39
N VAL A 57 2.49 7.16 1.56
CA VAL A 57 2.64 8.42 2.30
C VAL A 57 4.10 8.65 2.67
N LEU A 58 4.80 7.61 3.15
CA LEU A 58 6.23 7.70 3.46
C LEU A 58 7.08 8.07 2.22
N ALA A 59 6.88 7.36 1.11
CA ALA A 59 7.60 7.63 -0.14
C ALA A 59 7.28 9.03 -0.71
N ALA A 60 6.04 9.49 -0.57
CA ALA A 60 5.65 10.84 -0.97
C ALA A 60 6.28 11.90 -0.08
N ALA A 61 6.34 11.68 1.24
CA ALA A 61 6.93 12.61 2.19
C ALA A 61 8.43 12.86 1.96
N ILE A 62 9.16 11.86 1.44
CA ILE A 62 10.58 12.01 1.06
C ILE A 62 10.79 12.35 -0.43
N GLY A 63 9.71 12.68 -1.16
CA GLY A 63 9.77 13.08 -2.57
C GLY A 63 10.18 11.99 -3.55
N LYS A 64 9.98 10.71 -3.20
CA LYS A 64 10.38 9.54 -4.03
C LYS A 64 9.22 8.77 -4.64
N TRP A 65 7.97 9.17 -4.39
CA TRP A 65 6.81 8.41 -4.85
C TRP A 65 6.79 8.11 -6.36
N PRO A 66 6.98 9.09 -7.27
CA PRO A 66 6.90 8.83 -8.71
C PRO A 66 7.87 7.73 -9.17
N ASP A 67 9.10 7.75 -8.65
CA ASP A 67 10.13 6.77 -8.99
C ASP A 67 9.87 5.40 -8.33
N TRP A 68 9.29 5.39 -7.13
CA TRP A 68 9.14 4.17 -6.34
C TRP A 68 7.83 3.44 -6.61
N GLU A 69 6.79 4.14 -7.05
CA GLU A 69 5.46 3.57 -7.29
C GLU A 69 5.52 2.26 -8.09
N PRO A 70 6.21 2.17 -9.26
CA PRO A 70 6.22 0.95 -10.06
C PRO A 70 6.79 -0.25 -9.29
N HIS A 71 7.75 -0.01 -8.39
CA HIS A 71 8.41 -1.04 -7.61
C HIS A 71 7.63 -1.49 -6.36
N LEU A 72 6.69 -0.66 -5.90
CA LEU A 72 5.86 -0.90 -4.72
C LEU A 72 4.48 -1.48 -5.04
N ARG A 73 4.17 -1.69 -6.33
CA ARG A 73 2.98 -2.42 -6.77
C ARG A 73 3.14 -3.92 -6.50
N GLY A 74 2.06 -4.57 -6.06
CA GLY A 74 2.03 -5.99 -5.69
C GLY A 74 0.66 -6.43 -5.17
N PRO A 75 0.51 -7.67 -4.68
CA PRO A 75 -0.76 -8.23 -4.19
C PRO A 75 -1.41 -7.41 -3.06
N TRP A 76 -0.61 -6.69 -2.27
CA TRP A 76 -1.06 -5.81 -1.17
C TRP A 76 -1.68 -4.48 -1.64
N THR A 77 -1.73 -4.20 -2.94
CA THR A 77 -2.28 -2.93 -3.47
C THR A 77 -3.81 -2.94 -3.60
N SER A 78 -4.45 -4.09 -3.41
CA SER A 78 -5.90 -4.22 -3.37
C SER A 78 -6.32 -4.86 -2.04
N PRO A 79 -7.39 -4.37 -1.37
CA PRO A 79 -7.97 -5.08 -0.23
C PRO A 79 -8.65 -6.40 -0.64
N HIS A 80 -8.83 -6.63 -1.95
CA HIS A 80 -9.35 -7.86 -2.56
C HIS A 80 -8.35 -8.36 -3.62
N PRO A 81 -7.25 -9.00 -3.21
CA PRO A 81 -6.27 -9.55 -4.15
C PRO A 81 -6.91 -10.61 -5.07
N GLU A 82 -7.89 -11.37 -4.57
CA GLU A 82 -8.61 -12.38 -5.34
C GLU A 82 -9.35 -11.81 -6.56
N ILE A 83 -9.93 -10.62 -6.46
CA ILE A 83 -10.63 -9.95 -7.56
C ILE A 83 -9.65 -9.54 -8.68
N ARG A 84 -8.41 -9.20 -8.31
CA ARG A 84 -7.37 -8.80 -9.27
C ARG A 84 -6.75 -10.01 -9.98
N CYS A 85 -6.50 -11.11 -9.27
CA CYS A 85 -6.00 -12.35 -9.88
C CYS A 85 -7.00 -12.93 -10.90
N LEU A 86 -8.29 -12.69 -10.70
CA LEU A 86 -9.36 -13.08 -11.64
C LEU A 86 -9.54 -12.10 -12.81
N GLY A 87 -8.75 -11.02 -12.89
CA GLY A 87 -8.90 -9.99 -13.93
C GLY A 87 -10.20 -9.18 -13.82
N LEU A 88 -10.89 -9.23 -12.68
CA LEU A 88 -12.17 -8.56 -12.44
C LEU A 88 -11.98 -7.14 -11.86
N ASP A 89 -10.74 -6.67 -11.68
CA ASP A 89 -10.44 -5.35 -11.12
C ASP A 89 -10.59 -4.20 -12.13
N GLN A 90 -10.64 -4.51 -13.43
CA GLN A 90 -10.71 -3.52 -14.51
C GLN A 90 -11.98 -2.65 -14.47
N GLN A 91 -13.02 -3.02 -13.70
CA GLN A 91 -14.22 -2.20 -13.47
C GLN A 91 -14.15 -1.27 -12.25
N ARG A 92 -13.15 -1.38 -11.35
CA ARG A 92 -13.13 -0.61 -10.08
C ARG A 92 -12.15 0.56 -10.07
N HIS A 93 -11.46 0.84 -11.18
CA HIS A 93 -10.75 2.11 -11.39
C HIS A 93 -11.73 3.27 -11.67
N GLY A 94 -12.60 3.54 -10.71
CA GLY A 94 -13.38 4.75 -10.58
C GLY A 94 -13.05 5.39 -9.25
N TYR A 95 -11.84 5.96 -9.12
CA TYR A 95 -11.55 6.88 -8.04
C TYR A 95 -12.47 8.11 -8.22
N GLY A 96 -13.45 8.26 -7.34
CA GLY A 96 -14.17 9.53 -7.13
C GLY A 96 -15.14 9.96 -8.24
N GLY A 97 -16.26 9.25 -8.38
CA GLY A 97 -17.41 9.72 -9.15
C GLY A 97 -18.70 9.37 -8.42
N ARG A 98 -19.62 10.34 -8.31
CA ARG A 98 -20.98 10.22 -7.78
C ARG A 98 -21.60 8.87 -8.20
N PRO A 99 -22.25 8.12 -7.28
CA PRO A 99 -22.90 6.86 -7.66
C PRO A 99 -23.86 7.11 -8.82
N ALA A 100 -23.83 6.23 -9.82
CA ALA A 100 -24.81 6.25 -10.91
C ALA A 100 -26.21 6.16 -10.29
N LYS A 101 -27.10 7.08 -10.68
CA LYS A 101 -28.50 7.02 -10.26
C LYS A 101 -29.08 5.67 -10.72
N LEU A 102 -29.62 4.91 -9.78
CA LEU A 102 -30.48 3.78 -10.08
C LEU A 102 -31.67 4.30 -10.91
N PRO A 103 -32.08 3.61 -11.99
CA PRO A 103 -33.31 3.96 -12.67
C PRO A 103 -34.47 3.73 -11.70
N ILE A 104 -35.19 4.81 -11.40
CA ILE A 104 -36.45 4.75 -10.67
C ILE A 104 -37.44 4.10 -11.62
N LYS A 105 -37.91 2.89 -11.30
CA LYS A 105 -39.04 2.27 -11.99
C LYS A 105 -40.33 2.84 -11.38
N GLY A 106 -41.15 3.45 -12.22
CA GLY A 106 -42.59 3.65 -12.05
C GLY A 106 -42.98 4.73 -11.06
#